data_AF-A0A1M7MJR5-F1
#
_entry.id   AF-A0A1M7MJR5-F1
#
_cell.length_a   1.000
_cell.length_b   1.000
_cell.length_c   1.000
_cell.angle_alpha   90.00
_cell.angle_beta   90.00
_cell.angle_gamma   90.00
#
_symmetry.space_group_name_H-M   'P 1'
#
loop_
_entity.id
_entity.type
_entity.pdbx_description
1 polymer ?
#
loop_
_entity_poly.entity_id
_entity_poly.type
_entity_poly.pdbx_seq_one_letter_code
_entity_poly.pdbx_strand_id
1 'polypeptide(L)'
;MEENRKTDVFERLEAFLYSRKFIFIVVIAGTIPMIMHSHQLFYNVSPFEGNKVWKNFYALFYAISFDLTILVFTIHVIKRKPALYAVFVFIINLLYYNPFTLLEPELIAAFTKVFLSGVLAFTGYSYAELFVEKVAENQRFTKKRPVFKPVKNSISEQSNQDFLCRECGKGFHSVKALNGHMKVH
;
A
#
# COMPACT_ATOMS: atom_id res chain seq x y z
N MET A 1 -8.72 -32.72 22.05
CA MET A 1 -9.68 -31.57 22.09
C MET A 1 -8.95 -30.23 22.22
N GLU A 2 -7.80 -30.18 22.89
CA GLU A 2 -7.01 -28.96 23.08
C GLU A 2 -6.21 -28.53 21.83
N GLU A 3 -5.76 -29.50 21.03
CA GLU A 3 -5.03 -29.28 19.78
C GLU A 3 -5.90 -28.59 18.72
N ASN A 4 -7.17 -28.99 18.61
CA ASN A 4 -8.15 -28.42 17.67
C ASN A 4 -8.58 -26.98 18.04
N ARG A 5 -8.39 -26.57 19.31
CA ARG A 5 -8.63 -25.19 19.77
C ARG A 5 -7.44 -24.29 19.46
N LYS A 6 -6.21 -24.82 19.52
CA LYS A 6 -5.00 -24.07 19.16
C LYS A 6 -4.97 -23.76 17.66
N THR A 7 -5.36 -24.71 16.80
CA THR A 7 -5.51 -24.48 15.36
C THR A 7 -6.57 -23.41 15.06
N ASP A 8 -7.75 -23.44 15.68
CA ASP A 8 -8.79 -22.40 15.47
C ASP A 8 -8.33 -21.00 15.90
N VAL A 9 -7.56 -20.88 16.99
CA VAL A 9 -7.01 -19.59 17.42
C VAL A 9 -5.93 -19.10 16.47
N PHE A 10 -5.04 -19.98 16.00
CA PHE A 10 -4.00 -19.64 15.03
C PHE A 10 -4.58 -19.25 13.68
N GLU A 11 -5.58 -19.96 13.17
CA GLU A 11 -6.27 -19.64 11.92
C GLU A 11 -7.01 -18.30 12.01
N ARG A 12 -7.65 -18.00 13.14
CA ARG A 12 -8.29 -16.69 13.37
C ARG A 12 -7.27 -15.56 13.48
N LEU A 13 -6.14 -15.80 14.14
CA LEU A 13 -5.02 -14.86 14.22
C LEU A 13 -4.43 -14.61 12.83
N GLU A 14 -4.22 -15.67 12.06
CA GLU A 14 -3.72 -15.59 10.69
C GLU A 14 -4.69 -14.79 9.81
N ALA A 15 -5.99 -15.11 9.84
CA ALA A 15 -7.03 -14.36 9.13
C ALA A 15 -7.10 -12.88 9.56
N PHE A 16 -6.83 -12.59 10.84
CA PHE A 16 -6.74 -11.22 11.35
C PHE A 16 -5.48 -10.48 10.86
N LEU A 17 -4.31 -11.14 10.86
CA LEU A 17 -3.04 -10.61 10.35
C LEU A 17 -3.12 -10.30 8.85
N TYR A 18 -3.83 -11.14 8.09
CA TYR A 18 -4.09 -10.90 6.66
C TYR A 18 -5.27 -9.94 6.39
N SER A 19 -5.91 -9.42 7.44
CA SER A 19 -7.02 -8.48 7.28
C SER A 19 -6.53 -7.14 6.73
N ARG A 20 -7.29 -6.57 5.79
CA ARG A 20 -6.97 -5.28 5.16
C ARG A 20 -6.81 -4.14 6.17
N LYS A 21 -7.58 -4.17 7.25
CA LYS A 21 -7.53 -3.17 8.31
C LYS A 21 -6.24 -3.27 9.11
N PHE A 22 -5.79 -4.49 9.42
CA PHE A 22 -4.54 -4.71 10.14
C PHE A 22 -3.33 -4.26 9.32
N ILE A 23 -3.25 -4.64 8.04
CA ILE A 23 -2.16 -4.20 7.15
C ILE A 23 -2.08 -2.66 7.11
N PHE A 24 -3.22 -1.97 7.00
CA PHE A 24 -3.24 -0.51 6.98
C PHE A 24 -2.79 0.11 8.31
N ILE A 25 -3.23 -0.45 9.45
CA ILE A 25 -2.80 -0.02 10.79
C ILE A 25 -1.29 -0.22 10.96
N VAL A 26 -0.76 -1.35 10.50
CA VAL A 26 0.66 -1.68 10.61
C VAL A 26 1.50 -0.77 9.72
N VAL A 27 1.05 -0.45 8.51
CA VAL A 27 1.72 0.53 7.63
C VAL A 27 1.72 1.92 8.27
N ILE A 28 0.61 2.37 8.87
CA ILE A 28 0.56 3.63 9.61
C ILE A 28 1.52 3.59 10.81
N ALA A 29 1.50 2.52 11.59
CA ALA A 29 2.39 2.35 12.73
C ALA A 29 3.87 2.35 12.31
N GLY A 30 4.20 1.74 11.17
CA GLY A 30 5.57 1.71 10.63
C GLY A 30 6.02 3.03 9.98
N THR A 31 5.10 3.86 9.52
CA THR A 31 5.42 5.19 8.93
C THR A 31 5.69 6.25 9.99
N ILE A 32 5.13 6.12 11.20
CA ILE A 32 5.35 7.10 12.29
C ILE A 32 6.84 7.22 12.68
N PRO A 33 7.60 6.13 12.94
CA PRO A 33 9.02 6.22 13.22
C PRO A 33 9.81 6.87 12.08
N MET A 34 9.50 6.55 10.82
CA MET A 34 10.15 7.18 9.66
C MET A 34 9.90 8.69 9.63
N ILE A 35 8.66 9.13 9.82
CA ILE A 35 8.32 10.56 9.86
C ILE A 35 9.09 11.25 10.97
N MET A 36 9.28 10.59 12.12
CA MET A 36 10.06 11.12 13.24
C MET A 36 11.56 11.27 12.88
N HIS A 37 12.17 10.27 12.25
CA HIS A 37 13.55 10.33 11.78
C HIS A 37 13.76 11.40 10.71
N SER A 38 12.89 11.43 9.69
CA SER A 38 12.87 12.44 8.64
C SER A 38 12.67 13.85 9.22
N HIS A 39 11.74 14.03 10.17
CA HIS A 39 11.53 15.30 10.86
C HIS A 39 12.80 15.79 11.53
N GLN A 40 13.47 14.93 12.30
CA GLN A 40 14.65 15.35 13.03
C GLN A 40 15.85 15.63 12.10
N LEU A 41 15.96 14.91 10.98
CA LEU A 41 16.92 15.22 9.92
C LEU A 41 16.65 16.62 9.33
N PHE A 42 15.41 16.91 8.91
CA PHE A 42 15.05 18.21 8.34
C PHE A 42 15.09 19.34 9.37
N TYR A 43 14.83 19.05 10.63
CA TYR A 43 15.01 20.01 11.72
C TYR A 43 16.48 20.44 11.82
N ASN A 44 17.43 19.51 11.73
CA ASN A 44 18.85 19.83 11.80
C ASN A 44 19.36 20.62 10.58
N VAL A 45 18.78 20.38 9.39
CA VAL A 45 19.19 21.04 8.13
C VAL A 45 18.47 22.38 7.88
N SER A 46 17.38 22.66 8.60
CA SER A 46 16.56 23.82 8.32
C SER A 46 17.29 25.17 8.48
N PRO A 47 17.05 26.15 7.58
CA PRO A 47 17.74 27.44 7.57
C PRO A 47 17.20 28.44 8.60
N PHE A 48 16.12 28.10 9.31
CA PHE A 48 15.49 28.99 10.28
C PHE A 48 16.23 28.92 11.62
N GLU A 49 17.13 29.87 11.86
CA GLU A 49 17.80 30.04 13.14
C GLU A 49 16.94 30.91 14.10
N GLY A 50 16.87 30.51 15.37
CA GLY A 50 16.21 31.29 16.43
C GLY A 50 14.72 31.01 16.69
N ASN A 51 13.90 30.76 15.66
CA ASN A 51 12.46 30.48 15.87
C ASN A 51 12.13 28.98 15.80
N LYS A 52 12.09 28.33 16.97
CA LYS A 52 11.81 26.89 17.11
C LYS A 52 10.47 26.45 16.50
N VAL A 53 9.45 27.32 16.52
CA VAL A 53 8.12 27.00 16.00
C VAL A 53 8.16 26.84 14.49
N TRP A 54 8.68 27.84 13.78
CA TRP A 54 8.84 27.79 12.32
C TRP A 54 9.78 26.67 11.88
N LYS A 55 10.83 26.43 12.66
CA LYS A 55 11.77 25.33 12.45
C LYS A 55 11.07 23.96 12.47
N ASN A 56 10.25 23.70 13.48
CA ASN A 56 9.46 22.47 13.59
C ASN A 56 8.43 22.35 12.47
N PHE A 57 7.71 23.42 12.13
CA PHE A 57 6.74 23.39 11.04
C PHE A 57 7.38 23.07 9.68
N TYR A 58 8.52 23.70 9.38
CA TYR A 58 9.30 23.41 8.18
C TYR A 58 9.71 21.93 8.15
N ALA A 59 10.32 21.43 9.24
CA ALA A 59 10.80 20.07 9.33
C ALA A 59 9.67 19.03 9.16
N LEU A 60 8.52 19.27 9.81
CA LEU A 60 7.36 18.39 9.74
C LEU A 60 6.75 18.36 8.34
N PHE A 61 6.62 19.53 7.72
CA PHE A 61 6.06 19.62 6.37
C PHE A 61 6.93 18.88 5.35
N TYR A 62 8.26 19.03 5.43
CA TYR A 62 9.19 18.30 4.56
C TYR A 62 9.22 16.81 4.85
N ALA A 63 9.18 16.38 6.12
CA ALA A 63 9.12 14.96 6.47
C ALA A 63 7.89 14.28 5.87
N ILE A 64 6.69 14.86 6.08
CA ILE A 64 5.44 14.33 5.55
C ILE A 64 5.46 14.33 4.02
N SER A 65 5.87 15.44 3.40
CA SER A 65 5.90 15.56 1.93
C SER A 65 6.86 14.54 1.30
N PHE A 66 8.02 14.34 1.90
CA PHE A 66 9.02 13.39 1.42
C PHE A 66 8.53 11.94 1.55
N ASP A 67 8.02 11.56 2.73
CA ASP A 67 7.53 10.20 2.99
C ASP A 67 6.29 9.87 2.14
N LEU A 68 5.38 10.82 1.94
CA LEU A 68 4.25 10.68 1.01
C LEU A 68 4.73 10.55 -0.44
N THR A 69 5.75 11.32 -0.85
CA THR A 69 6.31 11.22 -2.21
C THR A 69 6.90 9.84 -2.45
N ILE A 70 7.67 9.31 -1.50
CA ILE A 70 8.18 7.94 -1.56
C ILE A 70 7.03 6.93 -1.68
N LEU A 71 5.98 7.07 -0.88
CA LEU A 71 4.82 6.19 -0.90
C LEU A 71 4.07 6.26 -2.24
N VAL A 72 3.85 7.46 -2.78
CA VAL A 72 3.18 7.64 -4.07
C VAL A 72 4.05 7.10 -5.21
N PHE A 73 5.36 7.36 -5.19
CA PHE A 73 6.28 6.92 -6.23
C PHE A 73 6.38 5.39 -6.29
N THR A 74 6.40 4.74 -5.13
CA THR A 74 6.39 3.27 -5.04
C THR A 74 5.09 2.65 -5.54
N ILE A 75 3.95 3.33 -5.36
CA ILE A 75 2.65 2.87 -5.83
C ILE A 75 2.45 3.10 -7.33
N HIS A 76 2.81 4.28 -7.85
CA HIS A 76 2.39 4.74 -9.17
C HIS A 76 3.44 4.52 -10.27
N VAL A 77 4.74 4.66 -9.96
CA VAL A 77 5.78 4.77 -11.00
C VAL A 77 6.51 3.45 -11.23
N ILE A 78 6.62 2.59 -10.22
CA ILE A 78 7.50 1.41 -10.28
C ILE A 78 6.69 0.12 -10.30
N LYS A 79 6.86 -0.67 -11.37
CA LYS A 79 6.31 -2.01 -11.59
C LYS A 79 6.70 -3.00 -10.46
N ARG A 80 6.09 -2.92 -9.28
CA ARG A 80 6.23 -3.84 -8.15
C ARG A 80 7.67 -4.13 -7.71
N LYS A 81 8.54 -3.11 -7.65
CA LYS A 81 9.88 -3.25 -7.07
C LYS A 81 9.98 -2.42 -5.78
N PRO A 82 9.49 -2.93 -4.64
CA PRO A 82 9.63 -2.27 -3.33
C PRO A 82 11.09 -2.10 -2.91
N ALA A 83 12.05 -2.71 -3.60
CA ALA A 83 13.48 -2.54 -3.32
C ALA A 83 13.95 -1.08 -3.34
N LEU A 84 13.43 -0.24 -4.26
CA LEU A 84 13.83 1.17 -4.32
C LEU A 84 13.37 1.96 -3.09
N TYR A 85 12.20 1.63 -2.54
CA TYR A 85 11.73 2.17 -1.26
C TYR A 85 12.74 1.90 -0.14
N ALA A 86 13.16 0.64 -0.03
CA ALA A 86 14.11 0.20 0.99
C ALA A 86 15.43 0.97 0.90
N VAL A 87 15.92 1.21 -0.32
CA VAL A 87 17.13 2.01 -0.55
C VAL A 87 16.96 3.44 -0.06
N PHE A 88 15.85 4.11 -0.39
CA PHE A 88 15.60 5.47 0.11
C PHE A 88 15.50 5.51 1.63
N VAL A 89 14.74 4.59 2.24
CA VAL A 89 14.61 4.50 3.70
C VAL A 89 15.96 4.22 4.36
N PHE A 90 16.77 3.34 3.77
CA PHE A 90 18.12 3.06 4.27
C PHE A 90 18.99 4.31 4.24
N ILE A 91 19.00 5.05 3.13
CA ILE A 91 19.79 6.28 2.98
C ILE A 91 19.36 7.33 4.00
N ILE A 92 18.05 7.56 4.19
CA ILE A 92 17.56 8.54 5.18
C ILE A 92 18.01 8.14 6.59
N ASN A 93 17.82 6.88 6.98
CA ASN A 93 18.21 6.43 8.31
C ASN A 93 19.73 6.52 8.51
N LEU A 94 20.50 6.19 7.47
CA LEU A 94 21.96 6.33 7.49
C LEU A 94 22.39 7.78 7.67
N LEU A 95 21.74 8.72 6.96
CA LEU A 95 21.96 10.16 7.11
C LEU A 95 21.53 10.67 8.49
N TYR A 96 20.42 10.17 9.02
CA TYR A 96 19.92 10.51 10.35
C TYR A 96 20.90 10.11 11.45
N TYR A 97 21.36 8.86 11.44
CA TYR A 97 22.26 8.36 12.47
C TYR A 97 23.71 8.83 12.30
N ASN A 98 24.08 9.26 11.08
CA ASN A 98 25.41 9.71 10.69
C ASN A 98 26.54 8.87 11.32
N PRO A 99 26.67 7.58 10.94
CA PRO A 99 27.58 6.65 11.60
C PRO A 99 29.07 6.89 11.27
N PHE A 100 29.38 7.76 10.31
CA PHE A 100 30.74 7.94 9.78
C PHE A 100 31.54 9.03 10.49
N THR A 101 31.13 9.43 11.70
CA THR A 101 31.94 10.32 12.54
C THR A 101 33.21 9.59 12.98
N LEU A 102 34.34 9.94 12.34
CA LEU A 102 35.67 9.30 12.39
C LEU A 102 36.43 9.42 13.75
N LEU A 103 35.75 9.34 14.88
CA LEU A 103 36.39 9.35 16.20
C LEU A 103 36.48 7.92 16.77
N GLU A 104 37.69 7.51 17.14
CA GLU A 104 38.14 6.12 17.24
C GLU A 104 37.59 5.23 18.39
N PRO A 105 36.80 5.68 19.41
CA PRO A 105 36.21 4.71 20.33
C PRO A 105 34.79 4.23 19.94
N GLU A 106 34.23 4.63 18.79
CA GLU A 106 32.80 4.39 18.49
C GLU A 106 32.49 3.32 17.41
N LEU A 107 33.42 2.43 17.03
CA LEU A 107 33.15 1.45 15.96
C LEU A 107 31.89 0.59 16.20
N ILE A 108 31.66 0.18 17.46
CA ILE A 108 30.45 -0.58 17.84
C ILE A 108 29.19 0.29 17.68
N ALA A 109 29.26 1.57 18.04
CA ALA A 109 28.14 2.50 17.90
C ALA A 109 27.85 2.80 16.42
N ALA A 110 28.89 3.02 15.60
CA ALA A 110 28.78 3.20 14.16
C ALA A 110 28.16 1.96 13.49
N PHE A 111 28.63 0.76 13.83
CA PHE A 111 28.06 -0.48 13.34
C PHE A 111 26.60 -0.64 13.76
N THR A 112 26.27 -0.35 15.02
CA THR A 112 24.88 -0.44 15.53
C THR A 112 23.95 0.51 14.77
N LYS A 113 24.40 1.74 14.46
CA LYS A 113 23.65 2.72 13.67
C LYS A 113 23.41 2.26 12.22
N VAL A 114 24.42 1.68 11.56
CA VAL A 114 24.28 1.10 10.21
C VAL A 114 23.33 -0.09 10.24
N PHE A 115 23.50 -0.99 11.20
CA PHE A 115 22.66 -2.15 11.39
C PHE A 115 21.19 -1.76 11.61
N LEU A 116 20.94 -0.77 12.49
CA LEU A 116 19.62 -0.25 12.77
C LEU A 116 18.97 0.38 11.53
N SER A 117 19.75 1.12 10.73
CA SER A 117 19.30 1.66 9.44
C SER A 117 18.87 0.54 8.49
N GLY A 118 19.63 -0.56 8.45
CA GLY A 118 19.31 -1.75 7.66
C GLY A 118 18.04 -2.45 8.11
N VAL A 119 17.87 -2.66 9.42
CA VAL A 119 16.65 -3.27 10.00
C VAL A 119 15.41 -2.43 9.71
N LEU A 120 15.49 -1.11 9.86
CA LEU A 120 14.38 -0.21 9.54
C LEU A 120 14.03 -0.23 8.05
N ALA A 121 15.03 -0.21 7.17
CA ALA A 121 14.83 -0.31 5.73
C ALA A 121 14.20 -1.65 5.31
N PHE A 122 14.65 -2.76 5.89
CA PHE A 122 14.11 -4.10 5.62
C PHE A 122 12.67 -4.25 6.13
N THR A 123 12.38 -3.69 7.30
CA THR A 123 11.02 -3.66 7.86
C THR A 123 10.09 -2.85 6.94
N GLY A 124 10.54 -1.67 6.51
CA GLY A 124 9.83 -0.85 5.53
C GLY A 124 9.61 -1.56 4.20
N TYR A 125 10.63 -2.26 3.69
CA TYR A 125 10.54 -3.08 2.48
C TYR A 125 9.44 -4.14 2.60
N SER A 126 9.45 -4.90 3.71
CA SER A 126 8.48 -5.96 3.96
C SER A 126 7.04 -5.44 3.94
N TYR A 127 6.82 -4.26 4.54
CA TYR A 127 5.49 -3.63 4.51
C TYR A 127 5.11 -3.11 3.13
N ALA A 128 6.03 -2.49 2.41
CA ALA A 128 5.78 -2.01 1.04
C ALA A 128 5.45 -3.19 0.10
N GLU A 129 6.16 -4.32 0.25
CA GLU A 129 5.90 -5.53 -0.53
C GLU A 129 4.51 -6.12 -0.25
N LEU A 130 4.15 -6.28 1.03
CA LEU A 130 2.81 -6.72 1.45
C LEU A 130 1.72 -5.80 0.89
N PHE A 131 1.96 -4.48 0.91
CA PHE A 131 1.00 -3.51 0.38
C PHE A 131 0.85 -3.62 -1.14
N VAL A 132 1.98 -3.72 -1.88
CA VAL A 132 1.99 -3.90 -3.33
C VAL A 132 1.27 -5.19 -3.74
N GLU A 133 1.52 -6.29 -3.02
CA GLU A 133 0.85 -7.57 -3.25
C GLU A 133 -0.66 -7.46 -3.02
N LYS A 134 -1.10 -6.75 -1.97
CA LYS A 134 -2.53 -6.59 -1.68
C LYS A 134 -3.24 -5.70 -2.70
N VAL A 135 -2.60 -4.62 -3.14
CA VAL A 135 -3.12 -3.77 -4.23
C VAL A 135 -3.26 -4.58 -5.52
N ALA A 136 -2.26 -5.39 -5.84
CA ALA A 136 -2.25 -6.29 -6.98
C ALA A 136 -3.38 -7.34 -6.95
N GLU A 137 -3.63 -7.94 -5.78
CA GLU A 137 -4.72 -8.89 -5.58
C GLU A 137 -6.09 -8.23 -5.83
N ASN A 138 -6.32 -7.02 -5.28
CA ASN A 138 -7.56 -6.26 -5.52
C ASN A 138 -7.77 -5.94 -7.01
N GLN A 139 -6.72 -5.58 -7.75
CA GLN A 139 -6.80 -5.39 -9.20
C GLN A 139 -7.16 -6.69 -9.96
N ARG A 140 -6.71 -7.84 -9.47
CA ARG A 140 -7.10 -9.14 -10.04
C ARG A 140 -8.54 -9.49 -9.72
N PHE A 141 -9.03 -9.23 -8.50
CA PHE A 141 -10.44 -9.43 -8.13
C PHE A 141 -11.39 -8.54 -8.93
N THR A 142 -11.03 -7.28 -9.15
CA THR A 142 -11.82 -6.37 -10.00
C THR A 142 -11.83 -6.81 -11.46
N LYS A 143 -10.73 -7.35 -12.00
CA LYS A 143 -10.68 -7.97 -13.33
C LYS A 143 -11.39 -9.33 -13.43
N LYS A 144 -11.44 -10.12 -12.33
CA LYS A 144 -12.08 -11.44 -12.27
C LYS A 144 -13.60 -11.39 -12.03
N ARG A 145 -14.18 -10.23 -11.67
CA ARG A 145 -15.64 -10.06 -11.78
C ARG A 145 -15.99 -10.31 -13.25
N PRO A 146 -16.77 -11.37 -13.56
CA PRO A 146 -17.10 -11.63 -14.95
C PRO A 146 -17.93 -10.45 -15.43
N VAL A 147 -17.34 -9.62 -16.28
CA VAL A 147 -18.12 -8.98 -17.35
C VAL A 147 -18.76 -10.18 -18.05
N PHE A 148 -20.06 -10.37 -17.81
CA PHE A 148 -20.84 -11.52 -18.24
C PHE A 148 -20.49 -11.81 -19.71
N LYS A 149 -19.67 -12.83 -19.95
CA LYS A 149 -19.35 -13.27 -21.31
C LYS A 149 -20.55 -14.14 -21.73
N PRO A 150 -21.35 -13.72 -22.71
CA PRO A 150 -22.44 -14.55 -23.18
C PRO A 150 -21.86 -15.89 -23.66
N VAL A 151 -22.42 -16.97 -23.14
CA VAL A 151 -22.09 -18.34 -23.51
C VAL A 151 -22.47 -18.51 -24.98
N LYS A 152 -21.47 -18.75 -25.84
CA LYS A 152 -21.69 -19.05 -27.25
C LYS A 152 -22.08 -20.52 -27.38
N ASN A 153 -23.37 -20.82 -27.19
CA ASN A 153 -23.92 -22.10 -27.63
C ASN A 153 -24.40 -21.96 -29.06
N SER A 154 -23.69 -22.63 -29.97
CA SER A 154 -24.09 -22.81 -31.37
C SER A 154 -25.12 -23.93 -31.46
N ILE A 155 -26.41 -23.59 -31.46
CA ILE A 155 -27.43 -24.31 -32.23
C ILE A 155 -28.32 -23.26 -32.90
N SER A 156 -28.54 -23.46 -34.19
CA SER A 156 -29.17 -22.64 -35.21
C SER A 156 -30.53 -22.02 -34.86
N GLU A 157 -30.71 -20.80 -35.40
CA GLU A 157 -31.97 -20.17 -35.85
C GLU A 157 -33.05 -19.85 -34.79
N GLN A 158 -32.92 -18.70 -34.10
CA GLN A 158 -34.00 -17.69 -33.96
C GLN A 158 -33.57 -16.48 -33.09
N SER A 159 -33.78 -15.28 -33.63
CA SER A 159 -33.78 -13.95 -32.98
C SER A 159 -32.67 -13.63 -31.94
N ASN A 160 -31.58 -13.02 -32.42
CA ASN A 160 -30.49 -12.41 -31.63
C ASN A 160 -30.96 -11.16 -30.84
N GLN A 161 -31.78 -11.34 -29.82
CA GLN A 161 -32.07 -10.30 -28.82
C GLN A 161 -31.57 -10.77 -27.47
N ASP A 162 -30.32 -10.41 -27.16
CA ASP A 162 -29.58 -10.89 -25.98
C ASP A 162 -30.14 -10.37 -24.64
N PHE A 163 -31.05 -9.39 -24.66
CA PHE A 163 -31.56 -8.74 -23.45
C PHE A 163 -33.08 -8.61 -23.46
N LEU A 164 -33.77 -9.37 -22.60
CA LEU A 164 -35.23 -9.40 -22.51
C LEU A 164 -35.74 -8.63 -21.27
N CYS A 165 -36.82 -7.87 -21.44
CA CYS A 165 -37.55 -7.27 -20.32
C CYS A 165 -38.32 -8.36 -19.56
N ARG A 166 -38.20 -8.38 -18.23
CA ARG A 166 -38.88 -9.37 -17.38
C ARG A 166 -40.37 -9.09 -17.19
N GLU A 167 -40.81 -7.86 -17.42
CA GLU A 167 -42.20 -7.46 -17.24
C GLU A 167 -43.04 -7.63 -18.51
N CYS A 168 -42.49 -7.28 -19.68
CA CYS A 168 -43.22 -7.35 -20.95
C CYS A 168 -42.65 -8.31 -21.99
N GLY A 169 -41.52 -8.97 -21.70
CA GLY A 169 -40.91 -9.96 -22.60
C GLY A 169 -40.26 -9.39 -23.88
N LYS A 170 -40.20 -8.06 -24.06
CA LYS A 170 -39.56 -7.44 -25.23
C LYS A 170 -38.05 -7.63 -25.22
N GLY A 171 -37.48 -7.98 -26.36
CA GLY A 171 -36.03 -8.16 -26.54
C GLY A 171 -35.35 -6.92 -27.10
N PHE A 172 -34.10 -6.71 -26.67
CA PHE A 172 -33.27 -5.56 -26.99
C PHE A 172 -31.86 -6.03 -27.37
N HIS A 173 -31.24 -5.29 -28.30
CA HIS A 173 -29.86 -5.56 -28.75
C HIS A 173 -28.78 -4.93 -27.85
N SER A 174 -29.16 -4.19 -26.80
CA SER A 174 -28.19 -3.65 -25.84
C SER A 174 -28.78 -3.46 -24.43
N VAL A 175 -27.92 -3.57 -23.41
CA VAL A 175 -28.26 -3.29 -22.01
C VAL A 175 -28.71 -1.84 -21.82
N LYS A 176 -28.13 -0.87 -22.57
CA LYS A 176 -28.55 0.54 -22.48
C LYS A 176 -29.99 0.74 -22.94
N ALA A 177 -30.41 0.06 -24.02
CA ALA A 177 -31.78 0.12 -24.52
C ALA A 177 -32.76 -0.55 -23.54
N LEU A 178 -32.39 -1.72 -22.97
CA LEU A 178 -33.19 -2.38 -21.95
C LEU A 178 -33.35 -1.50 -20.69
N ASN A 179 -32.25 -0.91 -20.19
CA ASN A 179 -32.30 -0.05 -19.00
C ASN A 179 -33.08 1.25 -19.24
N GLY A 180 -33.06 1.79 -20.46
CA GLY A 180 -33.93 2.92 -20.83
C GLY A 180 -35.40 2.51 -20.86
N HIS A 181 -35.69 1.34 -21.42
CA HIS A 181 -37.04 0.77 -21.47
C HIS A 181 -37.60 0.44 -20.08
N MET A 182 -36.77 -0.06 -19.15
CA MET A 182 -37.22 -0.37 -17.79
C MET A 182 -37.65 0.85 -16.97
N LYS A 183 -37.39 2.08 -17.43
CA LYS A 183 -37.90 3.30 -16.77
C LYS A 183 -39.33 3.64 -17.15
N VAL A 184 -39.87 2.99 -18.18
CA VAL A 184 -41.25 3.19 -18.67
C VAL A 184 -42.23 2.25 -17.96
N HIS A 185 -41.70 1.18 -17.38
CA HIS A 185 -42.37 0.37 -16.37
C HIS A 185 -42.31 1.10 -15.03
#